data_AF-A0A6G3WVG7-F1
#
_entry.id   AF-A0A6G3WVG7-F1
#
_cell.length_a   1.000
_cell.length_b   1.000
_cell.length_c   1.000
_cell.angle_alpha   90.00
_cell.angle_beta   90.00
_cell.angle_gamma   90.00
#
_symmetry.space_group_name_H-M   'P 1'
#
loop_
_entity.id
_entity.type
_entity.pdbx_description
1 polymer ?
#
loop_
_entity_poly.entity_id
_entity_poly.type
_entity_poly.pdbx_seq_one_letter_code
_entity_poly.pdbx_strand_id
1 'polypeptide(L)'
;RARKSGGAADTAALRTVLDSHGPTDWRAWSTLTTESRVLALLGTEGPVPVARTGDLVTVILDRTPFYAESGGQDSDAGLLAGASVEAEV
;
A
#
# COMPACT_ATOMS: atom_id res chain seq x y z
N ARG A 1 -7.85 -19.94 -15.08
CA ARG A 1 -8.08 -18.47 -15.01
C ARG A 1 -7.60 -18.02 -13.64
N ALA A 2 -6.38 -17.50 -13.54
CA ALA A 2 -5.82 -17.08 -12.26
C ALA A 2 -6.46 -15.75 -11.86
N ARG A 3 -7.25 -15.76 -10.76
CA ARG A 3 -7.68 -14.54 -10.10
C ARG A 3 -6.49 -14.12 -9.22
N LYS A 4 -5.72 -13.13 -9.68
CA LYS A 4 -4.55 -12.58 -8.98
C LYS A 4 -5.01 -12.11 -7.60
N SER A 5 -4.36 -12.64 -6.56
CA SER A 5 -4.64 -12.44 -5.14
C SER A 5 -4.19 -11.06 -4.68
N GLY A 6 -4.84 -10.01 -5.17
CA GLY A 6 -4.96 -8.73 -4.50
C GLY A 6 -6.45 -8.51 -4.35
N GLY A 7 -7.06 -9.18 -3.36
CA GLY A 7 -8.49 -9.00 -3.09
C GLY A 7 -8.75 -7.51 -2.99
N ALA A 8 -9.72 -7.01 -3.77
CA ALA A 8 -10.10 -5.60 -3.76
C ALA A 8 -10.11 -5.16 -2.30
N ALA A 9 -9.11 -4.37 -1.90
CA ALA A 9 -8.99 -3.92 -0.52
C ALA A 9 -10.35 -3.33 -0.15
N ASP A 10 -10.87 -3.71 1.02
CA ASP A 10 -12.19 -3.28 1.44
C ASP A 10 -12.30 -1.77 1.21
N THR A 11 -13.10 -1.40 0.23
CA THR A 11 -13.17 -0.01 -0.24
C THR A 11 -13.70 0.90 0.85
N ALA A 12 -14.44 0.34 1.82
CA ALA A 12 -14.86 1.05 3.02
C ALA A 12 -13.68 1.36 3.95
N ALA A 13 -12.74 0.43 4.13
CA ALA A 13 -11.53 0.66 4.91
C ALA A 13 -10.63 1.72 4.25
N LEU A 14 -10.42 1.63 2.93
CA LEU A 14 -9.69 2.65 2.17
C LEU A 14 -10.34 4.03 2.29
N ARG A 15 -11.68 4.09 2.18
CA ARG A 15 -12.43 5.35 2.31
C ARG A 15 -12.27 5.96 3.70
N THR A 16 -12.31 5.14 4.75
CA THR A 16 -12.13 5.58 6.15
C THR A 16 -10.77 6.23 6.36
N VAL A 17 -9.70 5.61 5.82
CA VAL A 17 -8.34 6.17 5.91
C VAL A 17 -8.23 7.46 5.10
N LEU A 18 -8.80 7.50 3.89
CA LEU A 18 -8.85 8.70 3.04
C LEU A 18 -9.59 9.86 3.73
N ASP A 19 -10.71 9.62 4.39
CA ASP A 19 -11.46 10.65 5.11
C ASP A 19 -10.70 11.17 6.34
N SER A 20 -9.88 10.33 6.97
CA SER A 20 -9.14 10.67 8.19
C SER A 20 -7.82 11.39 7.90
N HIS A 21 -7.14 11.05 6.79
CA HIS A 21 -5.78 11.50 6.50
C HIS A 21 -5.65 12.32 5.22
N GLY A 22 -6.70 12.37 4.39
CA GLY A 22 -6.63 12.94 3.06
C GLY A 22 -5.99 11.99 2.04
N PRO A 23 -5.83 12.44 0.78
CA PRO A 23 -5.26 11.62 -0.29
C PRO A 23 -3.77 11.37 -0.07
N THR A 24 -3.30 10.20 -0.51
CA THR A 24 -1.87 9.91 -0.58
C THR A 24 -1.18 10.88 -1.54
N ASP A 25 -0.08 11.44 -1.08
CA ASP A 25 0.76 12.34 -1.83
C ASP A 25 1.70 11.56 -2.76
N TRP A 26 1.39 11.57 -4.05
CA TRP A 26 2.08 10.76 -5.05
C TRP A 26 3.30 11.48 -5.64
N ARG A 27 4.48 10.84 -5.54
CA ARG A 27 5.79 11.48 -5.73
C ARG A 27 6.63 10.96 -6.88
N ALA A 28 6.13 10.04 -7.71
CA ALA A 28 6.93 9.42 -8.78
C ALA A 28 7.53 10.40 -9.80
N TRP A 29 6.96 11.61 -9.92
CA TRP A 29 7.39 12.64 -10.86
C TRP A 29 8.66 13.31 -10.38
N SER A 30 8.91 13.26 -9.08
CA SER A 30 10.00 13.95 -8.40
C SER A 30 11.10 13.00 -7.94
N THR A 31 10.74 11.79 -7.52
CA THR A 31 11.69 10.86 -6.89
C THR A 31 11.23 9.40 -7.02
N LEU A 32 12.20 8.48 -6.98
CA LEU A 32 11.98 7.04 -6.87
C LEU A 32 12.09 6.52 -5.43
N THR A 33 12.52 7.38 -4.50
CA THR A 33 12.66 7.06 -3.08
C THR A 33 12.04 8.17 -2.23
N THR A 34 11.34 7.80 -1.15
CA THR A 34 10.80 8.77 -0.20
C THR A 34 10.73 8.15 1.18
N GLU A 35 10.87 8.97 2.22
CA GLU A 35 10.39 8.61 3.54
C GLU A 35 8.87 8.73 3.57
N SER A 36 8.21 7.75 4.20
CA SER A 36 6.76 7.67 4.30
C SER A 36 6.35 7.21 5.69
N ARG A 37 5.15 7.59 6.09
CA ARG A 37 4.48 7.07 7.28
C ARG A 37 3.42 6.04 6.88
N VAL A 38 3.45 4.88 7.54
CA VAL A 38 2.37 3.90 7.47
C VAL A 38 1.15 4.45 8.21
N LEU A 39 0.04 4.60 7.49
CA LEU A 39 -1.24 5.06 8.03
C LEU A 39 -2.11 3.87 8.47
N ALA A 40 -2.11 2.80 7.68
CA ALA A 40 -2.89 1.59 7.96
C ALA A 40 -2.33 0.37 7.20
N LEU A 41 -2.67 -0.82 7.71
CA LEU A 41 -2.42 -2.10 7.07
C LEU A 41 -3.76 -2.82 6.88
N LEU A 42 -3.99 -3.35 5.68
CA LEU A 42 -5.15 -4.18 5.38
C LEU A 42 -4.68 -5.58 4.98
N GLY A 43 -5.06 -6.58 5.77
CA GLY A 43 -4.93 -7.98 5.38
C GLY A 43 -6.08 -8.42 4.47
N THR A 44 -6.14 -9.72 4.19
CA THR A 44 -7.17 -10.30 3.31
C THR A 44 -8.59 -10.17 3.85
N GLU A 45 -8.76 -10.08 5.17
CA GLU A 45 -10.05 -9.98 5.85
C GLU A 45 -10.37 -8.57 6.37
N GLY A 46 -9.52 -7.58 6.06
CA GLY A 46 -9.70 -6.19 6.50
C GLY A 46 -8.52 -5.62 7.31
N PRO A 47 -8.74 -4.57 8.10
CA PRO A 47 -7.68 -3.90 8.86
C PRO A 47 -6.97 -4.81 9.86
N VAL A 48 -5.65 -4.77 9.87
CA VAL A 48 -4.81 -5.51 10.83
C VAL A 48 -3.85 -4.57 11.55
N PRO A 49 -3.55 -4.81 12.84
CA PRO A 49 -2.64 -3.96 13.60
C PRO A 49 -1.15 -4.24 13.29
N VAL A 50 -0.84 -5.41 12.72
CA VAL A 50 0.52 -5.84 12.40
C VAL A 50 0.49 -6.86 11.26
N ALA A 51 1.51 -6.82 10.40
CA ALA A 51 1.80 -7.84 9.40
C ALA A 51 3.06 -8.61 9.81
N ARG A 52 3.12 -9.90 9.48
CA ARG A 52 4.25 -10.78 9.77
C ARG A 52 4.93 -11.22 8.48
N THR A 53 6.14 -11.76 8.61
CA THR A 53 6.86 -12.35 7.47
C THR A 53 6.00 -13.40 6.78
N GLY A 54 5.84 -13.24 5.46
CA GLY A 54 5.00 -14.10 4.62
C GLY A 54 3.57 -13.62 4.45
N ASP A 55 3.12 -12.62 5.20
CA ASP A 55 1.79 -12.04 5.02
C ASP A 55 1.76 -11.15 3.76
N LEU A 56 0.71 -11.33 2.96
CA LEU A 56 0.38 -10.40 1.88
C LEU A 56 -0.63 -9.38 2.40
N VAL A 57 -0.24 -8.11 2.45
CA VAL A 57 -1.06 -7.02 2.96
C VAL A 57 -1.03 -5.81 2.02
N THR A 58 -2.09 -5.02 2.03
CA THR A 58 -2.09 -3.68 1.45
C THR A 58 -1.58 -2.69 2.51
N VAL A 59 -0.52 -1.96 2.18
CA VAL A 59 0.03 -0.91 3.04
C VAL A 59 -0.45 0.44 2.53
N ILE A 60 -1.04 1.26 3.41
CA ILE A 60 -1.51 2.60 3.07
C ILE A 60 -0.52 3.61 3.64
N LEU A 61 0.04 4.45 2.75
CA LEU A 61 1.08 5.43 3.07
C LEU A 61 0.54 6.86 2.90
N ASP A 62 1.10 7.80 3.66
CA ASP A 62 0.83 9.23 3.48
C ASP A 62 1.38 9.77 2.16
N ARG A 63 2.51 9.22 1.70
CA ARG A 63 3.15 9.52 0.42
C ARG A 63 3.86 8.31 -0.15
N THR A 64 4.02 8.26 -1.47
CA THR A 64 4.72 7.16 -2.13
C THR A 64 5.15 7.53 -3.55
N PRO A 65 6.29 7.03 -4.07
CA PRO A 65 6.59 7.08 -5.50
C PRO A 65 5.84 5.98 -6.25
N PHE A 66 5.47 4.87 -5.60
CA PHE A 66 4.87 3.71 -6.26
C PHE A 66 3.53 4.04 -6.90
N TYR A 67 3.37 3.64 -8.15
CA TYR A 67 2.09 3.60 -8.83
C TYR A 67 1.27 2.40 -8.36
N ALA A 68 0.09 2.68 -7.79
CA ALA A 68 -0.92 1.67 -7.54
C ALA A 68 -1.61 1.31 -8.86
N GLU A 69 -1.66 0.01 -9.21
CA GLU A 69 -2.29 -0.52 -10.43
C GLU A 69 -3.63 0.18 -10.70
N SER A 70 -3.71 0.90 -11.82
CA SER A 70 -4.92 1.59 -12.26
C SER A 70 -4.92 1.73 -13.78
N GLY A 71 -6.10 1.90 -14.39
CA GLY A 71 -6.24 2.12 -15.83
C GLY A 71 -5.72 0.99 -16.73
N GLY A 72 -5.50 -0.21 -16.19
CA GLY A 72 -4.94 -1.36 -16.92
C GLY A 72 -3.42 -1.37 -17.05
N GLN A 73 -2.71 -0.50 -16.32
CA GLN A 73 -1.24 -0.50 -16.24
C GLN A 73 -0.77 -1.31 -15.04
N ASP A 74 0.31 -2.07 -15.21
CA ASP A 74 0.92 -2.84 -14.12
C ASP A 74 1.42 -1.92 -13.00
N SER A 75 1.31 -2.39 -11.76
CA SER A 75 1.86 -1.72 -10.58
C SER A 75 3.39 -1.68 -10.61
N ASP A 76 3.95 -0.68 -9.96
CA ASP A 76 5.39 -0.64 -9.71
C ASP A 76 5.80 -1.76 -8.75
N ALA A 77 7.03 -2.23 -8.92
CA ALA A 77 7.68 -3.14 -7.99
C ALA A 77 8.82 -2.43 -7.25
N GLY A 78 9.05 -2.81 -6.00
CA GLY A 78 10.15 -2.24 -5.22
C GLY A 78 10.20 -2.71 -3.78
N LEU A 79 10.71 -1.87 -2.90
CA LEU A 79 11.01 -2.26 -1.52
C LEU A 79 10.58 -1.17 -0.52
N LEU A 80 9.91 -1.59 0.54
CA LEU A 80 9.67 -0.80 1.75
C LEU A 80 10.67 -1.25 2.80
N ALA A 81 11.53 -0.33 3.25
CA ALA A 81 12.49 -0.59 4.32
C ALA A 81 12.32 0.40 5.47
N GLY A 82 12.47 -0.10 6.68
CA GLY A 82 12.48 0.69 7.92
C GLY A 82 13.10 -0.10 9.07
N ALA A 83 13.10 0.47 10.27
CA ALA A 83 13.79 -0.13 11.42
C ALA A 83 13.32 -1.57 11.76
N SER A 84 12.05 -1.89 11.47
CA SER A 84 11.44 -3.20 11.80
C SER A 84 10.80 -3.89 10.61
N VAL A 85 11.01 -3.40 9.39
CA VAL A 85 10.33 -3.89 8.19
C VAL A 85 11.28 -3.89 7.00
N GLU A 86 11.25 -4.99 6.27
CA GLU A 86 11.75 -5.10 4.90
C GLU A 86 10.69 -5.88 4.13
N ALA A 87 10.06 -5.26 3.15
CA ALA A 87 8.94 -5.84 2.41
C ALA A 87 9.03 -5.49 0.93
N GLU A 88 8.73 -6.48 0.08
CA GLU A 88 8.61 -6.31 -1.36
C GLU A 88 7.22 -5.74 -1.70
N VAL A 89 7.19 -4.87 -2.71
CA VAL A 89 5.97 -4.28 -3.30
C VAL A 89 5.71 -4.92 -4.66
#